data_AF-A0A7S1YES0-F1
#
_entry.id   AF-A0A7S1YES0-F1
#
_cell.length_a   1.000
_cell.length_b   1.000
_cell.length_c   1.000
_cell.angle_alpha   90.00
_cell.angle_beta   90.00
_cell.angle_gamma   90.00
#
_symmetry.space_group_name_H-M   'P 1'
#
loop_
_entity.id
_entity.type
_entity.pdbx_description
1 polymer ?
#
loop_
_entity_poly.entity_id
_entity_poly.type
_entity_poly.pdbx_seq_one_letter_code
_entity_poly.pdbx_strand_id
1 'polypeptide(L)'
;RLCALIEKYKPLLLSTASGVTESSDAFVEQLQKRVDVVNGGPEEILAERSMHDDSQSKENFVQLVSLDIPVSAIHEIIKSKAGELRAFLDNAWGNKELPEGNMSGDDFVVNTHVTMAHRSIVTQGNMHNLYDKLIGHQVEVRVEAMTWNDRVAALVVKVAEVCKQNIPVPRPHNEFCHVTVWCTSKANTFESNSLPQLVDKGSARMVEFT
;
A
#
# COMPACT_ATOMS: atom_id res chain seq x y z
N ARG A 1 6.15 32.90 12.69
CA ARG A 1 5.42 31.71 12.17
C ARG A 1 6.12 30.39 12.53
N LEU A 2 7.44 30.29 12.42
CA LEU A 2 8.20 29.09 12.83
C LEU A 2 8.12 28.78 14.35
N CYS A 3 8.22 29.80 15.20
CA CYS A 3 8.18 29.64 16.67
C CYS A 3 6.84 29.06 17.19
N ALA A 4 5.73 29.33 16.49
CA ALA A 4 4.41 28.80 16.85
C ALA A 4 4.24 27.32 16.47
N LEU A 5 4.93 26.86 15.42
CA LEU A 5 4.99 25.43 15.07
C LEU A 5 5.87 24.66 16.06
N ILE A 6 6.99 25.24 16.49
CA ILE A 6 7.91 24.62 17.45
C ILE A 6 7.20 24.41 18.81
N GLU A 7 6.51 25.43 19.33
CA GLU A 7 5.73 25.30 20.57
C GLU A 7 4.60 24.26 20.47
N LYS A 8 3.94 24.15 19.31
CA LYS A 8 2.86 23.18 19.08
C LYS A 8 3.33 21.71 19.14
N TYR A 9 4.56 21.42 18.70
CA TYR A 9 5.08 20.04 18.64
C TYR A 9 6.09 19.72 19.76
N LYS A 10 6.45 20.70 20.59
CA LYS A 10 7.36 20.56 21.73
C LYS A 10 7.04 19.39 22.68
N PRO A 11 5.78 19.11 23.06
CA PRO A 11 5.47 17.99 23.96
C PRO A 11 5.72 16.62 23.32
N LEU A 12 5.47 16.52 22.01
CA LEU A 12 5.67 15.30 21.22
C LEU A 12 7.16 15.02 20.96
N LEU A 13 7.95 16.09 20.83
CA LEU A 13 9.41 16.02 20.67
C LEU A 13 10.10 15.64 21.99
N LEU A 14 9.59 16.14 23.12
CA LEU A 14 10.12 15.79 24.45
C LEU A 14 9.75 14.37 24.88
N SER A 15 8.69 13.78 24.33
CA SER A 15 8.27 12.40 24.65
C SER A 15 9.01 11.32 23.88
N THR A 16 9.87 11.66 22.92
CA THR A 16 10.58 10.71 22.03
C THR A 16 12.10 10.69 22.20
N ALA A 17 12.67 11.49 23.10
CA ALA A 17 14.11 11.54 23.31
C ALA A 17 14.56 10.67 24.50
N SER A 18 15.00 9.44 24.20
CA SER A 18 15.99 8.75 25.02
C SER A 18 17.38 9.31 24.69
N GLY A 19 17.93 10.17 25.55
CA GLY A 19 19.29 10.73 25.44
C GLY A 19 19.34 12.09 24.74
N VAL A 20 19.26 13.17 25.52
CA VAL A 20 19.01 14.55 25.03
C VAL A 20 20.25 15.23 24.41
N THR A 21 21.47 14.75 24.65
CA THR A 21 22.67 15.51 24.26
C THR A 21 23.17 15.18 22.84
N GLU A 22 23.29 13.90 22.47
CA GLU A 22 23.84 13.51 21.16
C GLU A 22 22.86 13.80 20.00
N SER A 23 21.55 13.69 20.26
CA SER A 23 20.52 13.96 19.24
C SER A 23 20.32 15.46 19.00
N SER A 24 20.55 16.31 20.01
CA SER A 24 20.47 17.76 19.89
C SER A 24 21.61 18.29 19.03
N ASP A 25 22.83 17.82 19.22
CA ASP A 25 24.01 18.33 18.50
C ASP A 25 23.96 17.97 17.00
N ALA A 26 23.58 16.74 16.66
CA ALA A 26 23.40 16.32 15.26
C ALA A 26 22.26 17.08 14.55
N PHE A 27 21.22 17.42 15.29
CA PHE A 27 20.07 18.17 14.77
C PHE A 27 20.40 19.67 14.56
N VAL A 28 21.12 20.28 15.52
CA VAL A 28 21.62 21.65 15.40
C VAL A 28 22.59 21.76 14.23
N GLU A 29 23.48 20.78 14.03
CA GLU A 29 24.40 20.77 12.89
C GLU A 29 23.67 20.71 11.54
N GLN A 30 22.62 19.90 11.43
CA GLN A 30 21.80 19.83 10.20
C GLN A 30 21.01 21.10 9.93
N LEU A 31 20.51 21.77 10.98
CA LEU A 31 19.83 23.06 10.84
C LEU A 31 20.81 24.17 10.48
N GLN A 32 21.99 24.21 11.10
CA GLN A 32 23.02 25.20 10.80
C GLN A 32 23.45 25.11 9.34
N LYS A 33 23.72 23.89 8.84
CA LYS A 33 24.03 23.62 7.43
C LYS A 33 22.94 24.09 6.46
N ARG A 34 21.67 24.06 6.85
CA ARG A 34 20.56 24.53 6.02
C ARG A 34 20.32 26.03 6.13
N VAL A 35 20.69 26.66 7.24
CA VAL A 35 20.59 28.11 7.45
C VAL A 35 21.74 28.84 6.76
N ASP A 36 22.95 28.27 6.75
CA ASP A 36 24.11 28.85 6.06
C ASP A 36 23.93 28.89 4.54
N VAL A 37 23.19 27.93 3.97
CA VAL A 37 22.77 27.92 2.56
C VAL A 37 21.75 29.01 2.23
N VAL A 38 20.95 29.44 3.21
CA VAL A 38 19.89 30.45 3.02
C VAL A 38 20.41 31.88 3.22
N ASN A 39 21.53 32.08 3.94
CA ASN A 39 22.04 33.40 4.33
C ASN A 39 23.32 33.86 3.60
N GLY A 40 23.66 33.27 2.45
CA GLY A 40 24.65 33.86 1.51
C GLY A 40 26.12 33.56 1.80
N GLY A 41 26.48 32.28 1.99
CA GLY A 41 27.88 31.82 1.86
C GLY A 41 28.36 31.83 0.39
N PRO A 42 29.67 31.97 0.13
CA PRO A 42 30.22 32.41 -1.16
C PRO A 42 29.94 31.44 -2.31
N GLU A 43 29.25 32.01 -3.31
CA GLU A 43 29.15 31.83 -4.76
C GLU A 43 30.02 30.83 -5.56
N GLU A 44 30.57 29.75 -5.00
CA GLU A 44 31.46 28.84 -5.76
C GLU A 44 30.98 27.39 -5.93
N ILE A 45 29.71 27.10 -5.64
CA ILE A 45 29.08 25.81 -6.03
C ILE A 45 27.81 26.09 -6.86
N LEU A 46 27.95 26.98 -7.84
CA LEU A 46 27.03 27.19 -8.96
C LEU A 46 27.79 26.90 -10.26
N ALA A 47 27.98 25.62 -10.57
CA ALA A 47 28.43 25.23 -11.92
C ALA A 47 27.76 23.96 -12.48
N GLU A 48 26.90 23.27 -11.72
CA GLU A 48 26.12 22.15 -12.27
C GLU A 48 24.70 22.16 -11.72
N ARG A 49 23.88 23.11 -12.18
CA ARG A 49 22.40 23.04 -12.27
C ARG A 49 21.86 24.37 -12.79
N SER A 50 22.33 24.77 -13.96
CA SER A 50 21.74 25.85 -14.72
C SER A 50 20.56 25.29 -15.52
N MET A 51 19.38 25.83 -15.21
CA MET A 51 18.26 26.03 -16.14
C MET A 51 17.63 24.78 -16.77
N HIS A 52 16.56 24.29 -16.13
CA HIS A 52 15.32 24.05 -16.86
C HIS A 52 14.10 24.15 -15.92
N ASP A 53 13.31 25.18 -16.19
CA ASP A 53 11.85 25.18 -16.27
C ASP A 53 11.04 24.80 -15.01
N ASP A 54 10.56 25.84 -14.32
CA ASP A 54 9.62 25.81 -13.20
C ASP A 54 8.17 25.42 -13.61
N SER A 55 8.03 24.67 -14.73
CA SER A 55 6.76 24.13 -15.24
C SER A 55 6.60 22.60 -15.09
N GLN A 56 7.62 21.86 -14.64
CA GLN A 56 7.56 20.39 -14.56
C GLN A 56 7.89 19.86 -13.15
N SER A 57 6.88 19.57 -12.32
CA SER A 57 7.02 18.54 -11.25
C SER A 57 5.71 18.07 -10.58
N LYS A 58 4.52 18.39 -11.11
CA LYS A 58 3.26 17.76 -10.68
C LYS A 58 2.86 16.52 -11.47
N GLU A 59 3.47 16.26 -12.62
CA GLU A 59 2.91 15.31 -13.58
C GLU A 59 3.23 13.83 -13.32
N ASN A 60 4.22 13.47 -12.49
CA ASN A 60 4.62 12.05 -12.33
C ASN A 60 4.79 11.60 -10.87
N PHE A 61 3.98 12.12 -9.94
CA PHE A 61 3.99 11.61 -8.58
C PHE A 61 3.12 10.35 -8.43
N VAL A 62 3.76 9.20 -8.21
CA VAL A 62 3.11 7.89 -8.05
C VAL A 62 2.81 7.63 -6.57
N GLN A 63 1.53 7.51 -6.23
CA GLN A 63 1.08 7.19 -4.87
C GLN A 63 1.23 5.69 -4.55
N LEU A 64 0.90 4.85 -5.52
CA LEU A 64 0.77 3.40 -5.40
C LEU A 64 1.07 2.79 -6.77
N VAL A 65 1.74 1.63 -6.75
CA VAL A 65 1.82 0.73 -7.90
C VAL A 65 0.99 -0.51 -7.56
N SER A 66 0.11 -0.90 -8.47
CA SER A 66 -0.77 -2.04 -8.29
C SER A 66 -0.87 -2.93 -9.53
N LEU A 67 -1.26 -4.18 -9.32
CA LEU A 67 -1.76 -5.05 -10.38
C LEU A 67 -3.28 -5.07 -10.29
N ASP A 68 -3.95 -4.56 -11.32
CA ASP A 68 -5.40 -4.55 -11.35
C ASP A 68 -5.94 -5.95 -11.59
N ILE A 69 -6.90 -6.36 -10.76
CA ILE A 69 -7.52 -7.68 -10.84
C ILE A 69 -8.99 -7.46 -11.24
N PRO A 70 -9.49 -8.09 -12.30
CA PRO A 70 -10.90 -8.00 -12.66
C PRO A 70 -11.79 -8.49 -11.51
N VAL A 71 -12.73 -7.66 -11.07
CA VAL A 71 -13.66 -8.01 -9.99
C VAL A 71 -14.50 -9.26 -10.32
N SER A 72 -14.80 -9.49 -11.60
CA SER A 72 -15.50 -10.69 -12.06
C SER A 72 -14.72 -11.96 -11.75
N ALA A 73 -13.39 -11.97 -11.96
CA ALA A 73 -12.55 -13.11 -11.67
C ALA A 73 -12.53 -13.42 -10.15
N ILE A 74 -12.51 -12.39 -9.31
CA ILE A 74 -12.60 -12.54 -7.86
C ILE A 74 -13.93 -13.16 -7.45
N HIS A 75 -15.03 -12.65 -8.00
CA HIS A 75 -16.36 -13.18 -7.70
C HIS A 75 -16.55 -14.61 -8.20
N GLU A 76 -16.00 -14.96 -9.36
CA GLU A 76 -15.97 -16.34 -9.85
C GLU A 76 -15.23 -17.27 -8.89
N ILE A 77 -14.07 -16.86 -8.36
CA ILE A 77 -13.33 -17.63 -7.36
C ILE A 77 -14.18 -17.83 -6.10
N ILE A 78 -14.75 -16.76 -5.54
CA ILE A 78 -15.58 -16.84 -4.32
C ILE A 78 -16.79 -17.77 -4.54
N LYS A 79 -17.46 -17.65 -5.70
CA LYS A 79 -18.59 -18.51 -6.06
C LYS A 79 -18.17 -19.97 -6.24
N SER A 80 -17.05 -20.23 -6.91
CA SER A 80 -16.52 -21.59 -7.11
C SER A 80 -16.14 -22.28 -5.79
N LYS A 81 -15.78 -21.49 -4.77
CA LYS A 81 -15.39 -21.93 -3.42
C LYS A 81 -16.48 -21.70 -2.38
N ALA A 82 -17.74 -21.49 -2.79
CA ALA A 82 -18.82 -21.09 -1.89
C ALA A 82 -19.08 -22.07 -0.72
N GLY A 83 -18.86 -23.37 -0.93
CA GLY A 83 -18.96 -24.39 0.12
C GLY A 83 -17.90 -24.20 1.21
N GLU A 84 -16.65 -23.98 0.82
CA GLU A 84 -15.52 -23.73 1.73
C GLU A 84 -15.64 -22.36 2.42
N LEU A 85 -16.20 -21.38 1.71
CA LEU A 85 -16.37 -20.00 2.16
C LEU A 85 -17.71 -19.72 2.82
N ARG A 86 -18.46 -20.75 3.25
CA ARG A 86 -19.82 -20.57 3.74
C ARG A 86 -19.91 -19.57 4.89
N ALA A 87 -19.02 -19.66 5.87
CA ALA A 87 -19.00 -18.75 7.01
C ALA A 87 -18.67 -17.30 6.63
N PHE A 88 -17.86 -17.08 5.59
CA PHE A 88 -17.65 -15.75 5.04
C PHE A 88 -18.92 -15.24 4.35
N LEU A 89 -19.54 -16.05 3.49
CA LEU A 89 -20.74 -15.68 2.74
C LEU A 89 -21.93 -15.40 3.67
N ASP A 90 -22.09 -16.18 4.74
CA ASP A 90 -23.12 -15.91 5.76
C ASP A 90 -22.93 -14.54 6.42
N ASN A 91 -21.67 -14.11 6.63
CA ASN A 91 -21.37 -12.81 7.20
C ASN A 91 -21.51 -11.65 6.18
N ALA A 92 -20.94 -11.81 4.98
CA ALA A 92 -20.80 -10.75 3.99
C ALA A 92 -22.02 -10.60 3.06
N TRP A 93 -22.74 -11.70 2.81
CA TRP A 93 -23.86 -11.78 1.86
C TRP A 93 -25.18 -12.14 2.55
N GLY A 94 -25.11 -12.87 3.68
CA GLY A 94 -26.26 -13.43 4.38
C GLY A 94 -26.83 -14.66 3.68
N ASN A 95 -28.08 -15.00 3.98
CA ASN A 95 -28.77 -16.17 3.43
C ASN A 95 -29.31 -15.98 2.00
N LYS A 96 -28.76 -15.03 1.24
CA LYS A 96 -29.18 -14.77 -0.14
C LYS A 96 -28.55 -15.79 -1.08
N GLU A 97 -29.25 -16.13 -2.15
CA GLU A 97 -28.66 -16.90 -3.24
C GLU A 97 -27.52 -16.11 -3.91
N LEU A 98 -26.51 -16.83 -4.39
CA LEU A 98 -25.39 -16.21 -5.11
C LEU A 98 -25.86 -15.83 -6.51
N PRO A 99 -25.60 -14.59 -6.97
CA PRO A 99 -26.03 -14.16 -8.30
C PRO A 99 -25.22 -14.86 -9.38
N GLU A 100 -25.82 -15.04 -10.57
CA GLU A 100 -25.10 -15.51 -11.76
C GLU A 100 -23.95 -14.54 -12.13
N GLY A 101 -24.20 -13.23 -11.99
CA GLY A 101 -23.23 -12.16 -12.24
C GLY A 101 -22.33 -11.81 -11.06
N ASN A 102 -21.87 -10.56 -11.03
CA ASN A 102 -21.07 -10.05 -9.92
C ASN A 102 -21.91 -9.93 -8.65
N MET A 103 -21.31 -10.24 -7.50
CA MET A 103 -21.88 -9.87 -6.21
C MET A 103 -21.98 -8.34 -6.15
N SER A 104 -23.15 -7.84 -5.75
CA SER A 104 -23.48 -6.42 -5.67
C SER A 104 -23.78 -6.04 -4.22
N GLY A 105 -23.13 -4.98 -3.74
CA GLY A 105 -23.32 -4.47 -2.39
C GLY A 105 -22.25 -3.45 -2.06
N ASP A 106 -22.61 -2.45 -1.24
CA ASP A 106 -21.73 -1.32 -0.93
C ASP A 106 -20.43 -1.75 -0.23
N ASP A 107 -20.45 -2.91 0.42
CA ASP A 107 -19.29 -3.46 1.15
C ASP A 107 -18.34 -4.29 0.24
N PHE A 108 -18.75 -4.67 -0.98
CA PHE A 108 -17.85 -5.37 -1.92
C PHE A 108 -16.96 -4.38 -2.65
N VAL A 109 -15.65 -4.67 -2.69
CA VAL A 109 -14.68 -3.78 -3.34
C VAL A 109 -14.82 -3.89 -4.85
N VAL A 110 -15.07 -2.76 -5.52
CA VAL A 110 -15.21 -2.70 -6.99
C VAL A 110 -13.84 -2.57 -7.68
N ASN A 111 -12.93 -1.79 -7.10
CA ASN A 111 -11.60 -1.51 -7.67
C ASN A 111 -10.55 -2.43 -7.02
N THR A 112 -10.61 -3.71 -7.38
CA THR A 112 -9.77 -4.76 -6.82
C THR A 112 -8.39 -4.77 -7.46
N HIS A 113 -7.36 -4.84 -6.61
CA HIS A 113 -5.97 -4.81 -7.05
C HIS A 113 -5.06 -5.45 -6.02
N VAL A 114 -3.87 -5.87 -6.46
CA VAL A 114 -2.74 -6.22 -5.58
C VAL A 114 -1.87 -4.98 -5.44
N THR A 115 -1.62 -4.52 -4.21
CA THR A 115 -0.63 -3.46 -3.96
C THR A 115 0.78 -4.03 -4.11
N MET A 116 1.55 -3.50 -5.07
CA MET A 116 2.95 -3.89 -5.30
C MET A 116 3.92 -2.99 -4.52
N ALA A 117 3.68 -1.67 -4.55
CA ALA A 117 4.49 -0.69 -3.86
C ALA A 117 3.65 0.53 -3.46
N HIS A 118 3.98 1.15 -2.33
CA HIS A 118 3.34 2.37 -1.84
C HIS A 118 4.39 3.43 -1.51
N ARG A 119 4.05 4.71 -1.69
CA ARG A 119 5.02 5.82 -1.55
C ARG A 119 5.62 5.97 -0.16
N SER A 120 5.01 5.36 0.86
CA SER A 120 5.54 5.36 2.22
C SER A 120 6.73 4.40 2.40
N ILE A 121 6.95 3.50 1.44
CA ILE A 121 7.96 2.43 1.52
C ILE A 121 8.98 2.57 0.38
N VAL A 122 8.53 2.97 -0.81
CA VAL A 122 9.37 3.02 -2.02
C VAL A 122 9.48 4.45 -2.54
N THR A 123 10.70 4.87 -2.91
CA THR A 123 10.97 6.20 -3.49
C THR A 123 10.39 6.31 -4.90
N GLN A 124 10.10 7.54 -5.36
CA GLN A 124 9.57 7.77 -6.71
C GLN A 124 10.49 7.23 -7.81
N GLY A 125 11.80 7.47 -7.69
CA GLY A 125 12.78 6.93 -8.64
C GLY A 125 12.77 5.39 -8.69
N ASN A 126 12.65 4.72 -7.55
CA ASN A 126 12.55 3.26 -7.51
C ASN A 126 11.22 2.76 -8.08
N MET A 127 10.11 3.45 -7.83
CA MET A 127 8.82 3.09 -8.44
C MET A 127 8.90 3.11 -9.97
N HIS A 128 9.41 4.19 -10.54
CA HIS A 128 9.57 4.31 -12.00
C HIS A 128 10.54 3.26 -12.55
N ASN A 129 11.73 3.14 -11.96
CA ASN A 129 12.77 2.22 -12.41
C ASN A 129 12.31 0.75 -12.40
N LEU A 130 11.51 0.35 -11.40
CA LEU A 130 11.08 -1.03 -11.22
C LEU A 130 9.81 -1.37 -12.01
N TYR A 131 8.87 -0.43 -12.14
CA TYR A 131 7.52 -0.77 -12.60
C TYR A 131 7.10 -0.14 -13.93
N ASP A 132 7.76 0.92 -14.43
CA ASP A 132 7.34 1.57 -15.69
C ASP A 132 7.33 0.60 -16.87
N LYS A 133 8.28 -0.35 -16.89
CA LYS A 133 8.38 -1.39 -17.93
C LYS A 133 7.24 -2.41 -17.90
N LEU A 134 6.51 -2.51 -16.79
CA LEU A 134 5.40 -3.44 -16.60
C LEU A 134 4.05 -2.82 -16.97
N ILE A 135 3.98 -1.50 -17.16
CA ILE A 135 2.75 -0.82 -17.56
C ILE A 135 2.22 -1.43 -18.86
N GLY A 136 0.93 -1.75 -18.88
CA GLY A 136 0.25 -2.37 -20.02
C GLY A 136 0.52 -3.86 -20.23
N HIS A 137 1.34 -4.49 -19.39
CA HIS A 137 1.66 -5.91 -19.49
C HIS A 137 0.81 -6.75 -18.54
N GLN A 138 0.55 -8.01 -18.91
CA GLN A 138 -0.21 -8.94 -18.08
C GLN A 138 0.72 -9.73 -17.17
N VAL A 139 0.43 -9.70 -15.87
CA VAL A 139 1.11 -10.47 -14.83
C VAL A 139 0.15 -11.53 -14.31
N GLU A 140 0.63 -12.76 -14.17
CA GLU A 140 -0.15 -13.83 -13.56
C GLU A 140 -0.18 -13.68 -12.05
N VAL A 141 -1.38 -13.83 -11.48
CA VAL A 141 -1.63 -13.79 -10.04
C VAL A 141 -2.38 -15.05 -9.66
N ARG A 142 -1.82 -15.84 -8.75
CA ARG A 142 -2.42 -17.07 -8.23
C ARG A 142 -3.04 -16.79 -6.87
N VAL A 143 -4.30 -17.15 -6.69
CA VAL A 143 -4.99 -17.10 -5.40
C VAL A 143 -4.69 -18.38 -4.62
N GLU A 144 -4.28 -18.25 -3.36
CA GLU A 144 -3.88 -19.38 -2.51
C GLU A 144 -4.83 -19.62 -1.34
N ALA A 145 -5.45 -18.55 -0.83
CA ALA A 145 -6.35 -18.64 0.31
C ALA A 145 -7.30 -17.44 0.34
N MET A 146 -8.30 -17.52 1.20
CA MET A 146 -9.11 -16.39 1.62
C MET A 146 -9.01 -16.21 3.13
N THR A 147 -8.83 -14.97 3.56
CA THR A 147 -8.77 -14.59 4.98
C THR A 147 -9.80 -13.52 5.28
N TRP A 148 -10.52 -13.62 6.39
CA TRP A 148 -11.53 -12.64 6.77
C TRP A 148 -11.78 -12.57 8.27
N ASN A 149 -12.36 -11.47 8.70
CA ASN A 149 -13.04 -11.31 9.98
C ASN A 149 -14.41 -10.65 9.75
N ASP A 150 -15.03 -10.15 10.82
CA ASP A 150 -16.36 -9.53 10.74
C ASP A 150 -16.35 -8.15 10.04
N ARG A 151 -15.18 -7.60 9.70
CA ARG A 151 -15.02 -6.23 9.19
C ARG A 151 -14.41 -6.15 7.80
N VAL A 152 -13.47 -7.04 7.47
CA VAL A 152 -12.76 -7.08 6.19
C VAL A 152 -12.47 -8.50 5.74
N ALA A 153 -12.37 -8.69 4.42
CA ALA A 153 -11.94 -9.93 3.80
C ALA A 153 -10.97 -9.67 2.64
N ALA A 154 -10.00 -10.56 2.48
CA ALA A 154 -9.00 -10.50 1.44
C ALA A 154 -8.65 -11.89 0.90
N LEU A 155 -8.33 -11.93 -0.39
CA LEU A 155 -7.70 -13.09 -1.03
C LEU A 155 -6.19 -13.00 -0.86
N VAL A 156 -5.57 -14.07 -0.38
CA VAL A 156 -4.12 -14.23 -0.31
C VAL A 156 -3.63 -14.66 -1.67
N VAL A 157 -2.62 -13.96 -2.21
CA VAL A 157 -2.17 -14.18 -3.58
C VAL A 157 -0.66 -14.26 -3.71
N LYS A 158 -0.20 -15.03 -4.70
CA LYS A 158 1.17 -14.99 -5.21
C LYS A 158 1.21 -14.36 -6.60
N VAL A 159 2.14 -13.44 -6.77
CA VAL A 159 2.42 -12.78 -8.04
C VAL A 159 3.55 -13.55 -8.74
N ALA A 160 3.39 -13.83 -10.04
CA ALA A 160 4.44 -14.45 -10.83
C ALA A 160 5.70 -13.57 -10.88
N GLU A 161 6.88 -14.18 -10.86
CA GLU A 161 8.16 -13.46 -10.89
C GLU A 161 8.49 -12.88 -12.28
N VAL A 162 7.74 -13.28 -13.31
CA VAL A 162 7.93 -12.86 -14.70
C VAL A 162 6.56 -12.67 -15.35
N CYS A 163 6.39 -11.60 -16.13
CA CYS A 163 5.16 -11.37 -16.88
C CYS A 163 5.13 -12.22 -18.17
N LYS A 164 4.00 -12.24 -18.89
CA LYS A 164 3.85 -13.03 -20.13
C LYS A 164 4.86 -12.67 -21.23
N GLN A 165 5.44 -11.48 -21.16
CA GLN A 165 6.44 -10.96 -22.11
C GLN A 165 7.89 -11.14 -21.62
N ASN A 166 8.12 -12.02 -20.65
CA ASN A 166 9.44 -12.29 -20.06
C ASN A 166 10.09 -11.09 -19.35
N ILE A 167 9.28 -10.11 -18.91
CA ILE A 167 9.77 -8.99 -18.10
C ILE A 167 9.76 -9.40 -16.62
N PRO A 168 10.88 -9.26 -15.89
CA PRO A 168 10.91 -9.54 -14.46
C PRO A 168 9.90 -8.67 -13.70
N VAL A 169 9.16 -9.30 -12.79
CA VAL A 169 8.18 -8.64 -11.93
C VAL A 169 8.77 -8.52 -10.52
N PRO A 170 8.96 -7.29 -9.99
CA PRO A 170 9.41 -7.11 -8.61
C PRO A 170 8.45 -7.74 -7.63
N ARG A 171 8.96 -8.32 -6.55
CA ARG A 171 8.11 -8.81 -5.47
C ARG A 171 7.33 -7.66 -4.81
N PRO A 172 6.08 -7.89 -4.38
CA PRO A 172 5.34 -6.92 -3.59
C PRO A 172 6.12 -6.52 -2.33
N HIS A 173 6.11 -5.23 -2.00
CA HIS A 173 6.76 -4.70 -0.79
C HIS A 173 5.94 -4.89 0.49
N ASN A 174 4.68 -5.32 0.39
CA ASN A 174 3.87 -5.67 1.54
C ASN A 174 4.19 -7.09 2.02
N GLU A 175 4.32 -7.27 3.34
CA GLU A 175 4.52 -8.59 3.97
C GLU A 175 3.35 -9.54 3.68
N PHE A 176 2.14 -8.99 3.56
CA PHE A 176 0.92 -9.71 3.21
C PHE A 176 0.49 -9.33 1.78
N CYS A 177 0.83 -10.18 0.81
CA CYS A 177 0.40 -10.01 -0.57
C CYS A 177 -1.05 -10.48 -0.76
N HIS A 178 -1.96 -9.53 -1.01
CA HIS A 178 -3.39 -9.80 -1.00
C HIS A 178 -4.19 -8.88 -1.93
N VAL A 179 -5.45 -9.26 -2.17
CA VAL A 179 -6.49 -8.44 -2.78
C VAL A 179 -7.62 -8.26 -1.77
N THR A 180 -7.94 -7.04 -1.38
CA THR A 180 -9.11 -6.79 -0.51
C THR A 180 -10.40 -6.92 -1.34
N VAL A 181 -11.34 -7.74 -0.89
CA VAL A 181 -12.55 -8.08 -1.66
C VAL A 181 -13.85 -7.62 -1.00
N TRP A 182 -13.85 -7.49 0.33
CA TRP A 182 -15.01 -7.06 1.09
C TRP A 182 -14.56 -6.25 2.31
N CYS A 183 -15.27 -5.18 2.61
CA CYS A 183 -14.98 -4.26 3.69
C CYS A 183 -16.28 -3.60 4.13
N THR A 184 -16.66 -3.77 5.39
CA THR A 184 -17.85 -3.08 5.92
C THR A 184 -17.70 -1.56 5.80
N SER A 185 -18.83 -0.85 5.68
CA SER A 185 -18.91 0.63 5.77
C SER A 185 -18.20 1.26 6.99
N LYS A 186 -17.89 0.48 8.04
CA LYS A 186 -17.20 0.93 9.26
C LYS A 186 -15.71 0.56 9.28
N ALA A 187 -15.16 0.04 8.18
CA ALA A 187 -13.78 -0.39 8.08
C ALA A 187 -13.08 0.25 6.87
N ASN A 188 -11.76 0.17 6.86
CA ASN A 188 -10.93 0.58 5.73
C ASN A 188 -10.22 -0.64 5.11
N THR A 189 -10.05 -0.65 3.79
CA THR A 189 -9.32 -1.72 3.08
C THR A 189 -7.89 -1.91 3.59
N PHE A 190 -7.26 -0.87 4.13
CA PHE A 190 -5.95 -0.96 4.78
C PHE A 190 -5.94 -1.95 5.96
N GLU A 191 -7.06 -2.17 6.64
CA GLU A 191 -7.16 -3.10 7.77
C GLU A 191 -6.87 -4.56 7.36
N SER A 192 -7.06 -4.90 6.08
CA SER A 192 -6.72 -6.21 5.52
C SER A 192 -5.24 -6.59 5.74
N ASN A 193 -4.34 -5.61 5.83
CA ASN A 193 -2.91 -5.87 6.12
C ASN A 193 -2.69 -6.58 7.46
N SER A 194 -3.62 -6.42 8.42
CA SER A 194 -3.51 -7.03 9.74
C SER A 194 -4.13 -8.43 9.83
N LEU A 195 -4.79 -8.91 8.77
CA LEU A 195 -5.50 -10.19 8.77
C LEU A 195 -4.62 -11.38 9.17
N PRO A 196 -3.37 -11.54 8.68
CA PRO A 196 -2.50 -12.65 9.11
C PRO A 196 -2.30 -12.68 10.64
N GLN A 197 -2.00 -11.53 11.24
CA GLN A 197 -1.82 -11.43 12.69
C GLN A 197 -3.11 -11.70 13.47
N LEU A 198 -4.27 -11.41 12.87
CA LEU A 198 -5.57 -11.70 13.48
C LEU A 198 -5.93 -13.18 13.38
N VAL A 199 -5.48 -13.89 12.34
CA VAL A 199 -5.60 -15.35 12.24
C VAL A 199 -4.79 -16.00 13.36
N ASP A 200 -3.54 -15.57 13.56
CA ASP A 200 -2.69 -16.07 14.64
C ASP A 200 -3.32 -15.88 16.04
N LYS A 201 -4.09 -14.80 16.20
CA LYS A 201 -4.82 -14.48 17.44
C LYS A 201 -6.21 -15.14 17.53
N GLY A 202 -6.62 -15.94 16.55
CA GLY A 202 -7.94 -16.57 16.48
C GLY A 202 -9.11 -15.60 16.29
N SER A 203 -8.83 -14.35 15.90
CA SER A 203 -9.81 -13.27 15.68
C SER A 203 -10.13 -13.05 14.19
N ALA A 204 -9.50 -13.81 13.30
CA ALA A 204 -9.83 -13.93 11.89
C ALA A 204 -9.78 -15.40 11.47
N ARG A 205 -10.36 -15.71 10.32
CA ARG A 205 -10.40 -17.05 9.73
C ARG A 205 -9.60 -17.05 8.44
N MET A 206 -8.93 -18.16 8.16
CA MET A 206 -8.27 -18.42 6.89
C MET A 206 -8.73 -19.76 6.33
N VAL A 207 -9.00 -19.79 5.04
CA VAL A 207 -9.29 -21.00 4.27
C VAL A 207 -8.35 -21.05 3.09
N GLU A 208 -7.47 -22.06 3.08
CA GLU A 208 -6.57 -22.32 1.97
C GLU A 208 -7.31 -23.03 0.84
N PHE A 209 -7.06 -22.62 -0.39
CA PHE A 209 -7.64 -23.24 -1.58
C PHE A 209 -6.72 -24.34 -2.08
N THR A 210 -7.25 -25.56 -2.06
CA THR A 210 -6.68 -26.72 -2.77
C THR A 210 -7.08 -26.70 -4.24
#